data_AF-A0A1G2S9X4-F1
#
_entry.id   AF-A0A1G2S9X4-F1
#
_cell.length_a   1.000
_cell.length_b   1.000
_cell.length_c   1.000
_cell.angle_alpha   90.00
_cell.angle_beta   90.00
_cell.angle_gamma   90.00
#
_symmetry.space_group_name_H-M   'P 1'
#
loop_
_entity.id
_entity.type
_entity.pdbx_description
1 polymer ?
#
loop_
_entity_poly.entity_id
_entity_poly.type
_entity_poly.pdbx_seq_one_letter_code
_entity_poly.pdbx_strand_id
1 'polypeptide(L)'
;MSTFSHTTREECKVLVFLWYYINMLRAHSSNVRGFTLPEMIVVIAVISILAGITLANVSGSREQASDISRVKTIEAYETGFYLAARDYGGFPLCDTANCWNGATTYCLADTDCESGGAPKNSGLVSLLNPYVKLQAPFGANGPLVSAANPHASSVDSSITVSSSLTITYPLKNSGAVCPLGIAKSATPSPLSPSGTLCTIILDAPAVASTESRPTP
;
A
#
# COMPACT_ATOMS: atom_id res chain seq x y z
N MET A 1 -8.41 43.90 4.24
CA MET A 1 -8.13 43.53 2.83
C MET A 1 -8.82 42.20 2.55
N SER A 2 -10.08 42.27 2.11
CA SER A 2 -10.90 41.12 1.75
C SER A 2 -10.96 41.03 0.22
N THR A 3 -10.17 40.14 -0.35
CA THR A 3 -10.26 39.71 -1.74
C THR A 3 -11.50 38.83 -1.90
N PHE A 4 -12.64 39.43 -2.26
CA PHE A 4 -13.82 38.71 -2.71
C PHE A 4 -14.31 39.33 -4.02
N SER A 5 -13.61 39.03 -5.12
CA SER A 5 -14.12 39.37 -6.45
C SER A 5 -13.45 38.49 -7.48
N HIS A 6 -14.05 37.32 -7.73
CA HIS A 6 -14.14 36.69 -9.05
C HIS A 6 -15.06 35.46 -8.93
N THR A 7 -16.36 35.72 -8.75
CA THR A 7 -17.38 34.68 -8.95
C THR A 7 -17.52 34.46 -10.45
N THR A 8 -17.24 33.24 -10.88
CA THR A 8 -17.25 32.82 -12.28
C THR A 8 -18.67 32.86 -12.85
N ARG A 9 -18.80 33.12 -14.16
CA ARG A 9 -20.06 33.36 -14.90
C ARG A 9 -21.07 32.19 -14.83
N GLU A 10 -20.64 31.01 -14.38
CA GLU A 10 -21.44 29.80 -14.24
C GLU A 10 -22.25 29.78 -12.92
N GLU A 11 -21.72 30.37 -11.85
CA GLU A 11 -22.38 30.44 -10.54
C GLU A 11 -23.67 31.29 -10.59
N CYS A 12 -23.71 32.31 -11.46
CA CYS A 12 -24.88 33.17 -11.63
C CYS A 12 -26.08 32.44 -12.25
N LYS A 13 -25.84 31.41 -13.09
CA LYS A 13 -26.91 30.59 -13.68
C LYS A 13 -27.56 29.69 -12.64
N VAL A 14 -26.76 29.10 -11.75
CA VAL A 14 -27.24 28.22 -10.66
C VAL A 14 -28.15 28.99 -9.70
N LEU A 15 -27.79 30.23 -9.35
CA LEU A 15 -28.58 31.09 -8.47
C LEU A 15 -29.93 31.50 -9.09
N VAL A 16 -29.97 31.81 -10.40
CA VAL A 16 -31.22 32.13 -11.10
C VAL A 16 -32.13 30.89 -11.20
N PHE A 17 -31.55 29.72 -11.46
CA PHE A 17 -32.29 28.47 -11.53
C PHE A 17 -32.87 28.07 -10.17
N LEU A 18 -32.08 28.20 -9.09
CA LEU A 18 -32.53 27.99 -7.70
C LEU A 18 -33.63 28.98 -7.31
N TRP A 19 -33.50 30.26 -7.68
CA TRP A 19 -34.51 31.27 -7.41
C TRP A 19 -35.84 30.98 -8.13
N TYR A 20 -35.77 30.55 -9.40
CA TYR A 20 -36.94 30.13 -10.17
C TYR A 20 -37.59 28.87 -9.58
N TYR A 21 -36.79 27.88 -9.19
CA TYR A 21 -37.27 26.62 -8.61
C TYR A 21 -37.92 26.83 -7.23
N ILE A 22 -37.36 27.70 -6.37
CA ILE A 22 -37.92 28.04 -5.05
C ILE A 22 -39.22 28.85 -5.18
N ASN A 23 -39.31 29.79 -6.12
CA ASN A 23 -40.57 30.51 -6.38
C ASN A 23 -41.64 29.59 -6.97
N MET A 24 -41.26 28.64 -7.84
CA MET A 24 -42.16 27.65 -8.41
C MET A 24 -42.72 26.68 -7.36
N LEU A 25 -41.91 26.28 -6.37
CA LEU A 25 -42.35 25.45 -5.24
C LEU A 25 -43.28 26.21 -4.27
N ARG A 26 -43.27 27.55 -4.27
CA ARG A 26 -44.10 28.39 -3.39
C ARG A 26 -45.55 28.52 -3.83
N ALA A 27 -45.90 28.04 -5.03
CA ALA A 27 -47.20 28.26 -5.66
C ALA A 27 -48.26 27.18 -5.40
N HIS A 28 -47.99 26.15 -4.58
CA HIS A 28 -48.95 25.07 -4.35
C HIS A 28 -49.57 25.11 -2.95
N SER A 29 -50.70 25.82 -2.83
CA SER A 29 -51.61 25.72 -1.69
C SER A 29 -52.97 25.25 -2.19
N SER A 30 -53.33 23.99 -1.93
CA SER A 30 -54.59 23.61 -1.25
C SER A 30 -54.84 22.09 -1.28
N ASN A 31 -54.70 21.50 -0.10
CA ASN A 31 -55.64 20.52 0.49
C ASN A 31 -56.10 19.31 -0.35
N VAL A 32 -55.20 18.41 -0.78
CA VAL A 32 -55.48 16.95 -0.91
C VAL A 32 -54.19 16.16 -0.67
N ARG A 33 -54.28 15.07 0.09
CA ARG A 33 -53.17 14.17 0.48
C ARG A 33 -52.82 13.20 -0.65
N GLY A 34 -51.71 13.44 -1.34
CA GLY A 34 -51.07 12.51 -2.26
C GLY A 34 -49.66 12.97 -2.61
N PHE A 35 -48.71 12.05 -2.78
CA PHE A 35 -47.36 12.36 -3.25
C PHE A 35 -47.46 12.95 -4.66
N THR A 36 -47.19 14.24 -4.81
CA THR A 36 -47.24 14.87 -6.13
C THR A 36 -46.00 14.48 -6.94
N LEU A 37 -46.16 14.34 -8.26
CA LEU A 37 -45.07 14.16 -9.22
C LEU A 37 -43.87 15.11 -8.98
N PRO A 38 -44.08 16.44 -8.77
CA PRO A 38 -42.98 17.35 -8.48
C PRO A 38 -42.30 17.14 -7.12
N GLU A 39 -42.95 16.49 -6.15
CA GLU A 39 -42.31 16.17 -4.87
C GLU A 39 -41.35 14.98 -4.98
N MET A 40 -41.67 13.96 -5.78
CA MET A 40 -40.70 12.90 -6.06
C MET A 40 -39.61 13.34 -7.04
N ILE A 41 -39.90 14.29 -7.95
CA ILE A 41 -38.91 14.75 -8.93
C ILE A 41 -37.80 15.61 -8.30
N VAL A 42 -38.12 16.43 -7.28
CA VAL A 42 -37.09 17.21 -6.57
C VAL A 42 -36.19 16.32 -5.72
N VAL A 43 -36.72 15.23 -5.17
CA VAL A 43 -35.94 14.30 -4.35
C VAL A 43 -34.89 13.58 -5.19
N ILE A 44 -35.27 13.04 -6.35
CA ILE A 44 -34.28 12.40 -7.26
C ILE A 44 -33.29 13.44 -7.81
N ALA A 45 -33.72 14.68 -8.05
CA ALA A 45 -32.84 15.76 -8.47
C ALA A 45 -31.80 16.10 -7.40
N VAL A 46 -32.19 16.23 -6.14
CA VAL A 46 -31.24 16.50 -5.04
C VAL A 46 -30.32 15.30 -4.78
N ILE A 47 -30.84 14.07 -4.80
CA ILE A 47 -30.01 12.86 -4.61
C ILE A 47 -28.95 12.77 -5.71
N SER A 48 -29.30 13.04 -6.97
CA SER A 48 -28.33 13.00 -8.08
C SER A 48 -27.20 14.03 -7.95
N ILE A 49 -27.51 15.25 -7.49
CA ILE A 49 -26.49 16.29 -7.25
C ILE A 49 -25.57 15.89 -6.10
N LEU A 50 -26.14 15.42 -4.98
CA LEU A 50 -25.35 14.96 -3.82
C LEU A 50 -24.50 13.71 -4.16
N ALA A 51 -25.03 12.78 -4.96
CA ALA A 51 -24.32 11.60 -5.43
C ALA A 51 -23.12 11.96 -6.33
N GLY A 52 -23.26 12.98 -7.18
CA GLY A 52 -22.17 13.47 -8.03
C GLY A 52 -20.99 14.02 -7.23
N ILE A 53 -21.27 14.83 -6.20
CA ILE A 53 -20.22 15.44 -5.36
C ILE A 53 -19.53 14.41 -4.46
N THR A 54 -20.28 13.44 -3.93
CA THR A 54 -19.71 12.40 -3.05
C THR A 54 -18.79 11.45 -3.81
N LEU A 55 -19.14 11.07 -5.05
CA LEU A 55 -18.32 10.16 -5.84
C LEU A 55 -16.95 10.74 -6.21
N ALA A 56 -16.88 12.05 -6.48
CA ALA A 56 -15.64 12.75 -6.81
C ALA A 56 -14.62 12.77 -5.65
N ASN A 57 -15.09 12.69 -4.40
CA ASN A 57 -14.24 12.76 -3.21
C ASN A 57 -13.74 11.38 -2.71
N VAL A 58 -14.39 10.28 -3.12
CA VAL A 58 -14.08 8.94 -2.59
C VAL A 58 -12.86 8.30 -3.26
N SER A 59 -12.52 8.67 -4.50
CA SER A 59 -11.41 8.06 -5.25
C SER A 59 -10.07 8.18 -4.54
N GLY A 60 -9.68 9.38 -4.10
CA GLY A 60 -8.41 9.61 -3.38
C GLY A 60 -8.34 8.92 -2.02
N SER A 61 -9.46 8.84 -1.29
CA SER A 61 -9.53 8.17 0.02
C SER A 61 -9.27 6.66 -0.05
N ARG A 62 -9.69 6.01 -1.14
CA ARG A 62 -9.50 4.56 -1.34
C ARG A 62 -8.04 4.21 -1.62
N GLU A 63 -7.35 5.06 -2.37
CA GLU A 63 -5.92 4.90 -2.65
C GLU A 63 -5.11 5.08 -1.38
N GLN A 64 -5.42 6.10 -0.57
CA GLN A 64 -4.78 6.31 0.72
C GLN A 64 -5.03 5.15 1.70
N ALA A 65 -6.25 4.63 1.77
CA ALA A 65 -6.56 3.45 2.59
C ALA A 65 -5.78 2.21 2.14
N SER A 66 -5.56 2.05 0.83
CA SER A 66 -4.76 0.96 0.27
C SER A 66 -3.29 1.09 0.68
N ASP A 67 -2.74 2.31 0.64
CA ASP A 67 -1.35 2.59 1.05
C ASP A 67 -1.15 2.35 2.56
N ILE A 68 -2.12 2.71 3.41
CA ILE A 68 -2.07 2.40 4.85
C ILE A 68 -2.04 0.88 5.08
N SER A 69 -2.86 0.12 4.36
CA SER A 69 -2.86 -1.35 4.46
C SER A 69 -1.50 -1.95 4.06
N ARG A 70 -0.90 -1.42 2.99
CA ARG A 70 0.44 -1.80 2.52
C ARG A 70 1.50 -1.56 3.58
N VAL A 71 1.54 -0.37 4.17
CA VAL A 71 2.51 -0.04 5.23
C VAL A 71 2.39 -0.99 6.42
N LYS A 72 1.17 -1.26 6.90
CA LYS A 72 0.93 -2.22 7.99
C LYS A 72 1.41 -3.64 7.67
N THR A 73 1.27 -4.07 6.41
CA THR A 73 1.80 -5.37 5.99
C THR A 73 3.33 -5.39 6.03
N ILE A 74 4.00 -4.30 5.66
CA ILE A 74 5.47 -4.21 5.75
C ILE A 74 5.94 -4.24 7.20
N GLU A 75 5.26 -3.57 8.13
CA GLU A 75 5.58 -3.63 9.57
C GLU A 75 5.48 -5.08 10.11
N ALA A 76 4.48 -5.84 9.65
CA ALA A 76 4.35 -7.25 9.98
C ALA A 76 5.50 -8.09 9.40
N TYR A 77 5.94 -7.78 8.18
CA TYR A 77 7.07 -8.45 7.54
C TYR A 77 8.38 -8.18 8.27
N GLU A 78 8.65 -6.92 8.62
CA GLU A 78 9.79 -6.52 9.44
C GLU A 78 9.85 -7.32 10.74
N THR A 79 8.72 -7.40 11.46
CA THR A 79 8.62 -8.20 12.69
C THR A 79 8.91 -9.68 12.42
N GLY A 80 8.35 -10.25 11.35
CA GLY A 80 8.59 -11.64 10.95
C GLY A 80 10.06 -11.92 10.62
N PHE A 81 10.74 -10.99 9.95
CA PHE A 81 12.16 -11.09 9.65
C PHE A 81 13.01 -11.02 10.91
N TYR A 82 12.69 -10.15 11.88
CA TYR A 82 13.40 -10.14 13.17
C TYR A 82 13.21 -11.43 13.95
N LEU A 83 12.00 -12.01 13.97
CA LEU A 83 11.75 -13.29 14.61
C LEU A 83 12.58 -14.41 13.95
N ALA A 84 12.54 -14.49 12.62
CA ALA A 84 13.35 -15.45 11.87
C ALA A 84 14.85 -15.26 12.12
N ALA A 85 15.32 -14.01 12.19
CA ALA A 85 16.72 -13.70 12.43
C ALA A 85 17.20 -14.13 13.82
N ARG A 86 16.32 -14.16 14.82
CA ARG A 86 16.65 -14.69 16.15
C ARG A 86 16.88 -16.19 16.13
N ASP A 87 16.11 -16.92 15.32
CA ASP A 87 16.17 -18.38 15.27
C ASP A 87 17.30 -18.89 14.37
N TYR A 88 17.60 -18.16 13.29
CA TYR A 88 18.69 -18.49 12.36
C TYR A 88 19.98 -17.69 12.62
N GLY A 89 20.04 -16.77 13.59
CA GLY A 89 21.22 -15.94 13.83
C GLY A 89 21.54 -14.93 12.72
N GLY A 90 20.57 -14.64 11.84
CA GLY A 90 20.66 -13.67 10.75
C GLY A 90 19.41 -13.73 9.86
N PHE A 91 19.20 -12.72 9.02
CA PHE A 91 18.02 -12.69 8.16
C PHE A 91 18.10 -13.77 7.08
N PRO A 92 17.15 -14.72 7.01
CA PRO A 92 17.14 -15.73 5.96
C PRO A 92 16.94 -15.06 4.61
N LEU A 93 17.76 -15.44 3.63
CA LEU A 93 17.65 -14.97 2.25
C LEU A 93 17.03 -16.01 1.33
N CYS A 94 17.38 -17.27 1.55
CA CYS A 94 16.97 -18.40 0.72
C CYS A 94 17.41 -19.70 1.39
N ASP A 95 16.80 -20.81 0.99
CA ASP A 95 17.40 -22.12 1.18
C ASP A 95 18.49 -22.37 0.12
N THR A 96 19.44 -23.25 0.39
CA THR A 96 20.59 -23.51 -0.52
C THR A 96 20.16 -24.04 -1.88
N ALA A 97 18.95 -24.60 -2.01
CA ALA A 97 18.39 -25.02 -3.29
C ALA A 97 18.02 -23.82 -4.18
N ASN A 98 17.57 -22.71 -3.58
CA ASN A 98 17.04 -21.54 -4.30
C ASN A 98 17.97 -20.32 -4.28
N CYS A 99 19.07 -20.35 -3.52
CA CYS A 99 20.13 -19.32 -3.53
C CYS A 99 21.02 -19.34 -4.79
N TRP A 100 20.92 -20.37 -5.65
CA TRP A 100 21.92 -20.68 -6.66
C TRP A 100 21.96 -19.73 -7.86
N ASN A 101 20.93 -18.90 -8.06
CA ASN A 101 20.82 -18.06 -9.26
C ASN A 101 21.64 -16.76 -9.22
N GLY A 102 22.44 -16.52 -8.16
CA GLY A 102 23.18 -15.26 -7.99
C GLY A 102 22.30 -14.03 -7.85
N ALA A 103 20.97 -14.21 -7.71
CA ALA A 103 20.02 -13.16 -7.49
C ALA A 103 20.18 -12.62 -6.07
N THR A 104 20.46 -11.33 -5.95
CA THR A 104 20.57 -10.63 -4.66
C THR A 104 19.25 -9.99 -4.23
N THR A 105 18.22 -10.10 -5.07
CA THR A 105 16.91 -9.47 -4.90
C THR A 105 15.81 -10.49 -5.19
N TYR A 106 14.86 -10.63 -4.27
CA TYR A 106 13.76 -11.59 -4.31
C TYR A 106 12.42 -10.94 -4.06
N CYS A 107 11.36 -11.57 -4.55
CA CYS A 107 9.99 -11.17 -4.27
C CYS A 107 9.44 -11.80 -3.00
N LEU A 108 8.79 -10.99 -2.16
CA LEU A 108 8.04 -11.43 -0.97
C LEU A 108 6.58 -11.82 -1.28
N ALA A 109 6.14 -11.69 -2.54
CA ALA A 109 4.80 -12.11 -2.96
C ALA A 109 4.81 -13.55 -3.49
N ASP A 110 3.65 -14.21 -3.42
CA ASP A 110 3.41 -15.55 -3.98
C ASP A 110 3.52 -15.57 -5.53
N THR A 111 3.35 -14.40 -6.16
CA THR A 111 3.55 -14.19 -7.59
C THR A 111 4.88 -13.52 -7.87
N ASP A 112 5.45 -13.75 -9.06
CA ASP A 112 6.62 -13.01 -9.54
C ASP A 112 6.33 -11.50 -9.49
N CYS A 113 7.29 -10.68 -9.03
CA CYS A 113 7.14 -9.24 -9.16
C CYS A 113 7.45 -8.90 -10.62
N GLU A 114 6.39 -8.83 -11.42
CA GLU A 114 6.44 -8.71 -12.89
C GLU A 114 7.23 -7.49 -13.35
N SER A 115 7.55 -6.57 -12.45
CA SER A 115 8.29 -5.37 -12.76
C SER A 115 9.56 -5.17 -11.91
N GLY A 116 10.26 -6.27 -11.64
CA GLY A 116 11.67 -6.26 -11.24
C GLY A 116 12.50 -7.40 -11.82
N GLY A 117 11.86 -8.37 -12.50
CA GLY A 117 12.53 -9.62 -12.89
C GLY A 117 13.09 -10.42 -11.70
N ALA A 118 12.74 -10.03 -10.46
CA ALA A 118 13.20 -10.70 -9.27
C ALA A 118 12.44 -12.03 -9.15
N PRO A 119 13.15 -13.17 -9.07
CA PRO A 119 12.50 -14.45 -8.97
C PRO A 119 11.76 -14.55 -7.64
N LYS A 120 10.60 -15.22 -7.65
CA LYS A 120 10.01 -15.70 -6.41
C LYS A 120 10.99 -16.64 -5.70
N ASN A 121 11.03 -16.55 -4.39
CA ASN A 121 11.87 -17.39 -3.56
C ASN A 121 11.00 -18.23 -2.65
N SER A 122 10.50 -19.35 -3.19
CA SER A 122 9.63 -20.27 -2.47
C SER A 122 10.27 -20.80 -1.18
N GLY A 123 11.61 -20.92 -1.15
CA GLY A 123 12.38 -21.26 0.04
C GLY A 123 12.27 -20.19 1.12
N LEU A 124 12.49 -18.92 0.78
CA LEU A 124 12.31 -17.79 1.70
C LEU A 124 10.87 -17.72 2.23
N VAL A 125 9.87 -17.89 1.36
CA VAL A 125 8.47 -17.90 1.76
C VAL A 125 8.17 -19.03 2.74
N SER A 126 8.74 -20.22 2.51
CA SER A 126 8.61 -21.37 3.41
C SER A 126 9.27 -21.12 4.77
N LEU A 127 10.47 -20.54 4.77
CA LEU A 127 11.21 -20.19 5.99
C LEU A 127 10.51 -19.11 6.81
N LEU A 128 9.79 -18.18 6.17
CA LEU A 128 9.06 -17.10 6.84
C LEU A 128 7.63 -17.47 7.24
N ASN A 129 7.01 -18.45 6.59
CA ASN A 129 5.64 -18.90 6.87
C ASN A 129 5.31 -19.16 8.36
N PRO A 130 6.22 -19.70 9.21
CA PRO A 130 5.94 -19.83 10.64
C PRO A 130 5.93 -18.49 11.40
N TYR A 131 6.63 -17.46 10.91
CA TYR A 131 6.76 -16.17 11.58
C TYR A 131 5.80 -15.11 11.04
N VAL A 132 5.50 -15.14 9.74
CA VAL A 132 4.62 -14.16 9.10
C VAL A 132 3.92 -14.75 7.88
N LYS A 133 2.66 -14.39 7.71
CA LYS A 133 1.91 -14.71 6.48
C LYS A 133 2.26 -13.69 5.41
N LEU A 134 2.98 -14.14 4.40
CA LEU A 134 3.35 -13.35 3.23
C LEU A 134 2.16 -13.23 2.26
N GLN A 135 1.15 -12.48 2.66
CA GLN A 135 0.00 -12.18 1.81
C GLN A 135 -0.40 -10.72 1.99
N ALA A 136 -0.44 -10.01 0.87
CA ALA A 136 -0.44 -8.57 0.92
C ALA A 136 -1.32 -7.93 -0.17
N PRO A 137 -1.77 -6.68 0.04
CA PRO A 137 -2.55 -5.90 -0.94
C PRO A 137 -1.72 -5.41 -2.15
N PHE A 138 -0.55 -6.01 -2.41
CA PHE A 138 0.39 -5.54 -3.44
C PHE A 138 0.12 -6.12 -4.84
N GLY A 139 -0.65 -7.21 -4.96
CA GLY A 139 -0.88 -7.87 -6.27
C GLY A 139 0.44 -8.32 -6.92
N ALA A 140 0.51 -8.31 -8.25
CA ALA A 140 1.68 -8.72 -9.03
C ALA A 140 2.94 -7.84 -8.85
N ASN A 141 2.86 -6.74 -8.10
CA ASN A 141 3.99 -5.85 -7.79
C ASN A 141 4.26 -5.85 -6.28
N GLY A 142 4.62 -7.03 -5.78
CA GLY A 142 4.98 -7.28 -4.39
C GLY A 142 6.20 -6.50 -3.91
N PRO A 143 6.44 -6.46 -2.59
CA PRO A 143 7.66 -5.91 -2.04
C PRO A 143 8.85 -6.79 -2.42
N LEU A 144 9.98 -6.14 -2.71
CA LEU A 144 11.26 -6.76 -2.94
C LEU A 144 12.09 -6.80 -1.67
N VAL A 145 12.90 -7.84 -1.56
CA VAL A 145 13.90 -8.00 -0.53
C VAL A 145 15.25 -8.15 -1.19
N SER A 146 16.23 -7.36 -0.76
CA SER A 146 17.61 -7.52 -1.20
C SER A 146 18.58 -7.49 -0.02
N ALA A 147 19.74 -8.13 -0.17
CA ALA A 147 20.79 -8.13 0.84
C ALA A 147 22.03 -7.41 0.33
N ALA A 148 22.59 -6.52 1.17
CA ALA A 148 23.86 -5.90 0.91
C ALA A 148 24.96 -6.92 1.20
N ASN A 149 25.54 -7.50 0.14
CA ASN A 149 26.55 -8.56 0.17
C ASN A 149 26.00 -9.92 0.62
N PRO A 150 25.60 -10.82 -0.29
CA PRO A 150 25.28 -12.21 0.05
C PRO A 150 26.59 -12.95 0.36
N HIS A 151 27.27 -12.61 1.45
CA HIS A 151 28.20 -13.55 2.05
C HIS A 151 27.32 -14.58 2.75
N ALA A 152 27.05 -15.68 2.04
CA ALA A 152 26.20 -16.74 2.53
C ALA A 152 26.84 -17.37 3.77
N SER A 153 26.52 -16.83 4.93
CA SER A 153 26.77 -17.51 6.18
C SER A 153 25.70 -18.58 6.29
N SER A 154 26.09 -19.83 6.03
CA SER A 154 25.20 -20.96 6.14
C SER A 154 25.10 -21.34 7.62
N VAL A 155 23.95 -21.12 8.24
CA VAL A 155 23.72 -21.42 9.67
C VAL A 155 23.51 -22.92 9.88
N ASP A 156 22.88 -23.53 8.87
CA ASP A 156 22.90 -24.95 8.56
C ASP A 156 23.30 -25.07 7.09
N SER A 157 23.80 -26.22 6.63
CA SER A 157 24.17 -26.50 5.23
C SER A 157 23.05 -26.31 4.19
N SER A 158 21.90 -25.77 4.61
CA SER A 158 20.68 -25.58 3.83
C SER A 158 20.08 -24.16 3.86
N ILE A 159 20.58 -23.20 4.67
CA ILE A 159 19.97 -21.86 4.79
C ILE A 159 21.04 -20.78 4.74
N THR A 160 20.85 -19.79 3.87
CA THR A 160 21.73 -18.62 3.74
C THR A 160 21.16 -17.44 4.51
N VAL A 161 21.96 -16.81 5.38
CA VAL A 161 21.56 -15.60 6.11
C VAL A 161 22.44 -14.37 5.81
N SER A 162 21.88 -13.18 6.08
CA SER A 162 22.57 -11.88 6.00
C SER A 162 22.45 -11.09 7.31
N SER A 163 23.45 -10.26 7.60
CA SER A 163 23.45 -9.32 8.72
C SER A 163 22.66 -8.05 8.44
N SER A 164 22.38 -7.73 7.17
CA SER A 164 21.54 -6.58 6.78
C SER A 164 20.62 -6.96 5.62
N LEU A 165 19.37 -6.50 5.68
CA LEU A 165 18.32 -6.79 4.71
C LEU A 165 17.62 -5.49 4.32
N THR A 166 17.37 -5.30 3.04
CA THR A 166 16.67 -4.14 2.50
C THR A 166 15.32 -4.58 1.94
N ILE A 167 14.23 -4.00 2.45
CA ILE A 167 12.88 -4.23 1.90
C ILE A 167 12.47 -2.99 1.11
N THR A 168 12.13 -3.17 -0.16
CA THR A 168 11.65 -2.10 -1.05
C THR A 168 10.21 -2.39 -1.47
N TYR A 169 9.30 -1.44 -1.31
CA TYR A 169 7.89 -1.64 -1.62
C TYR A 169 7.25 -0.43 -2.32
N PRO A 170 6.31 -0.65 -3.25
CA PRO A 170 5.60 0.42 -3.95
C PRO A 170 4.34 0.88 -3.21
N LEU A 171 4.17 2.19 -3.11
CA LEU A 171 2.90 2.83 -2.81
C LEU A 171 2.12 3.09 -4.10
N LYS A 172 0.79 3.03 -4.03
CA LYS A 172 -0.07 3.20 -5.20
C LYS A 172 -0.14 4.66 -5.62
N ASN A 173 -0.16 5.58 -4.66
CA ASN A 173 -0.23 7.01 -4.92
C ASN A 173 1.18 7.59 -5.21
N SER A 174 1.31 8.29 -6.34
CA SER A 174 2.55 8.94 -6.79
C SER A 174 3.03 10.05 -5.85
N GLY A 175 2.11 10.72 -5.14
CA GLY A 175 2.37 11.74 -4.13
C GLY A 175 2.45 11.23 -2.69
N ALA A 176 2.39 9.90 -2.47
CA ALA A 176 2.51 9.35 -1.14
C ALA A 176 3.90 9.61 -0.55
N VAL A 177 3.95 9.86 0.77
CA VAL A 177 5.18 10.04 1.53
C VAL A 177 5.45 8.74 2.30
N CYS A 178 6.70 8.30 2.32
CA CYS A 178 7.09 7.13 3.11
C CYS A 178 6.88 7.42 4.62
N PRO A 179 6.55 6.40 5.43
CA PRO A 179 6.47 6.54 6.88
C PRO A 179 7.77 7.09 7.48
N LEU A 180 7.69 7.71 8.66
CA LEU A 180 8.85 8.24 9.37
C LEU A 180 9.87 7.11 9.61
N GLY A 181 11.15 7.40 9.32
CA GLY A 181 12.24 6.41 9.43
C GLY A 181 12.43 5.54 8.19
N ILE A 182 11.58 5.65 7.17
CA ILE A 182 11.71 4.91 5.91
C ILE A 182 12.14 5.86 4.79
N ALA A 183 13.17 5.46 4.04
CA ALA A 183 13.71 6.27 2.96
C ALA A 183 12.86 6.13 1.69
N LYS A 184 12.71 7.23 0.94
CA LYS A 184 12.19 7.18 -0.43
C LYS A 184 13.29 6.65 -1.36
N SER A 185 13.01 5.63 -2.17
CA SER A 185 14.03 5.07 -3.06
C SER A 185 14.31 6.03 -4.22
N ALA A 186 15.60 6.23 -4.53
CA ALA A 186 16.05 7.18 -5.55
C ALA A 186 16.01 6.62 -6.99
N THR A 187 15.79 5.32 -7.16
CA THR A 187 15.77 4.66 -8.46
C THR A 187 14.33 4.46 -8.97
N PRO A 188 14.02 4.86 -10.21
CA PRO A 188 12.81 4.41 -10.87
C PRO A 188 12.93 2.90 -11.08
N SER A 189 12.32 2.13 -10.18
CA SER A 189 12.22 0.68 -10.33
C SER A 189 11.08 0.39 -11.32
N PRO A 190 11.14 -0.70 -12.11
CA PRO A 190 10.04 -1.03 -13.00
C PRO A 190 8.72 -1.28 -12.23
N LEU A 191 8.81 -1.60 -10.92
CA LEU A 191 7.72 -1.83 -9.95
C LEU A 191 6.62 -0.78 -9.91
N SER A 192 6.94 0.45 -10.31
CA SER A 192 5.94 1.47 -10.53
C SER A 192 6.48 2.56 -11.44
N PRO A 193 6.04 2.66 -12.71
CA PRO A 193 6.45 3.76 -13.59
C PRO A 193 5.91 5.12 -13.13
N SER A 194 5.08 5.18 -12.07
CA SER A 194 4.51 6.42 -11.54
C SER A 194 4.36 6.49 -10.01
N GLY A 195 4.58 5.40 -9.26
CA GLY A 195 4.37 5.34 -7.81
C GLY A 195 5.59 5.70 -6.97
N THR A 196 5.38 6.19 -5.74
CA THR A 196 6.47 6.37 -4.77
C THR A 196 6.92 5.01 -4.23
N LEU A 197 8.22 4.77 -4.25
CA LEU A 197 8.87 3.58 -3.72
C LEU A 197 9.51 3.93 -2.36
N CYS A 198 9.30 3.05 -1.39
CA CYS A 198 9.84 3.19 -0.05
C CYS A 198 10.78 2.02 0.25
N THR A 199 11.88 2.32 0.94
CA THR A 199 12.94 1.37 1.27
C THR A 199 13.25 1.45 2.76
N ILE A 200 13.20 0.30 3.42
CA ILE A 200 13.63 0.11 4.81
C ILE A 200 14.83 -0.80 4.85
N ILE A 201 15.80 -0.48 5.70
CA ILE A 201 16.98 -1.28 5.96
C ILE A 201 16.81 -1.89 7.36
N LEU A 202 16.92 -3.21 7.43
CA LEU A 202 16.88 -3.99 8.65
C LEU A 202 18.30 -4.44 8.95
N ASP A 203 18.76 -4.21 10.18
CA ASP A 203 20.05 -4.69 10.66
C ASP A 203 19.82 -5.78 11.69
N ALA A 204 20.52 -6.90 11.53
CA ALA A 204 20.34 -8.06 12.39
C ALA A 204 20.79 -7.68 13.82
N PRO A 205 20.03 -8.08 14.85
CA PRO A 205 20.49 -7.88 16.22
C PRO A 205 21.82 -8.62 16.41
N ALA A 206 22.77 -7.98 17.09
CA ALA A 206 24.06 -8.59 17.39
C ALA A 206 23.83 -9.93 18.12
N VAL A 207 24.16 -11.04 17.46
CA VAL A 207 24.06 -12.37 18.05
C VAL A 207 25.08 -12.42 19.18
N ALA A 208 24.61 -12.49 20.43
CA ALA A 208 25.46 -12.89 21.54
C ALA A 208 25.94 -14.32 21.26
N SER A 209 27.20 -14.44 20.86
CA SER A 209 27.85 -15.70 20.48
C SER A 209 28.07 -16.57 21.72
N THR A 210 27.05 -17.31 22.16
CA THR A 210 27.19 -18.51 23.03
C THR A 210 25.80 -19.06 23.41
N GLU A 211 25.28 -20.01 22.63
CA GLU A 211 24.60 -21.18 23.20
C GLU A 211 24.53 -22.24 22.09
N SER A 212 25.43 -23.21 22.17
CA SER A 212 25.39 -24.42 21.36
C SER A 212 24.05 -25.13 21.56
N ARG A 213 23.18 -25.08 20.56
CA ARG A 213 21.96 -25.90 20.53
C ARG A 213 22.35 -27.39 20.58
N PRO A 214 21.87 -28.19 21.54
CA PRO A 214 22.10 -29.62 21.55
C PRO A 214 21.30 -30.25 20.40
N THR A 215 22.01 -30.96 19.53
CA THR A 215 21.40 -31.84 18.53
C THR A 215 20.75 -33.04 19.25
N PRO A 216 19.54 -33.48 18.84
CA PRO A 216 18.95 -34.72 19.32
C PRO A 216 19.74 -35.96 18.84
#